data_AF-A0A0R3QHY8-F1
#
_entry.id   AF-A0A0R3QHY8-F1
#
_cell.length_a   1.000
_cell.length_b   1.000
_cell.length_c   1.000
_cell.angle_alpha   90.00
_cell.angle_beta   90.00
_cell.angle_gamma   90.00
#
_symmetry.space_group_name_H-M   'P 1'
#
loop_
_entity.id
_entity.type
_entity.pdbx_description
1 polymer ?
#
loop_
_entity_poly.entity_id
_entity_poly.type
_entity_poly.pdbx_seq_one_letter_code
_entity_poly.pdbx_strand_id
1 'polypeptide(L)' 'MSKPAKIYPLNVLQTSNKKLPDDVDRAHLERHLNRNQFEETFNMSPIEFYKLPEWKRINLKRKAKLF' A
#
# COMPACT_ATOMS: atom_id res chain seq x y z
N MET A 1 14.33 13.76 6.97
CA MET A 1 13.12 13.61 7.79
C MET A 1 11.99 13.13 6.90
N SER A 2 11.73 11.83 6.81
CA SER A 2 10.56 11.33 6.05
C SER A 2 9.30 11.79 6.77
N LYS A 3 8.48 12.61 6.10
CA LYS A 3 7.16 13.01 6.60
C LYS A 3 6.34 11.73 6.88
N PRO A 4 5.59 11.66 7.98
CA PRO A 4 4.71 10.52 8.23
C PRO A 4 3.78 10.34 7.03
N ALA A 5 3.71 9.13 6.48
CA ALA A 5 2.85 8.83 5.36
C ALA A 5 1.41 9.13 5.76
N LYS A 6 0.73 10.02 5.01
CA LYS A 6 -0.69 10.25 5.23
C LYS A 6 -1.46 8.98 4.88
N ILE A 7 -2.41 8.66 5.74
CA ILE A 7 -3.25 7.49 5.57
C ILE A 7 -4.42 7.85 4.65
N TYR A 8 -4.62 7.06 3.60
CA TYR A 8 -5.71 7.17 2.65
C TYR A 8 -6.45 5.84 2.56
N PRO A 9 -7.76 5.88 2.26
CA PRO A 9 -8.52 4.67 2.03
C PRO A 9 -8.05 3.94 0.75
N LEU A 10 -8.12 2.61 0.75
CA LEU A 10 -7.69 1.74 -0.36
C LEU A 10 -8.20 2.21 -1.73
N ASN A 11 -9.47 2.60 -1.83
CA ASN A 11 -10.09 3.08 -3.08
C ASN A 11 -9.40 4.32 -3.68
N VAL A 12 -8.78 5.17 -2.86
CA VAL A 12 -8.03 6.35 -3.30
C VAL A 12 -6.62 5.96 -3.74
N LEU A 13 -6.03 4.95 -3.11
CA LEU A 13 -4.66 4.49 -3.38
C LEU A 13 -4.57 3.50 -4.54
N GLN A 14 -5.67 2.87 -4.95
CA GLN A 14 -5.68 1.95 -6.08
C GLN A 14 -5.24 2.66 -7.36
N THR A 15 -4.41 2.01 -8.17
CA THR A 15 -3.90 2.55 -9.44
C THR A 15 -5.00 2.77 -10.49
N SER A 16 -6.19 2.18 -10.29
CA SER A 16 -7.40 2.51 -11.06
C SER A 16 -7.93 3.93 -10.79
N ASN A 17 -7.50 4.58 -9.71
CA ASN A 17 -7.88 5.95 -9.40
C ASN A 17 -7.02 6.94 -10.20
N LYS A 18 -7.66 7.71 -11.09
CA LYS A 18 -7.00 8.77 -11.88
C LYS A 18 -6.59 10.01 -11.05
N LYS A 19 -7.05 10.11 -9.80
CA LYS A 19 -6.80 11.22 -8.87
C LYS A 19 -6.02 10.73 -7.64
N LEU A 20 -4.86 10.13 -7.86
CA LEU A 20 -3.91 9.84 -6.77
C LEU A 20 -3.40 11.17 -6.18
N PRO A 21 -3.36 11.33 -4.85
CA PRO A 21 -2.77 12.51 -4.22
C PRO A 21 -1.29 12.69 -4.62
N ASP A 22 -0.82 13.92 -4.80
CA ASP A 22 0.58 14.18 -5.17
C ASP A 22 1.58 13.88 -4.04
N ASP A 23 1.08 13.75 -2.81
CA ASP A 23 1.86 13.46 -1.61
C ASP A 23 1.94 11.97 -1.25
N VAL A 24 1.32 11.08 -2.06
CA VAL A 24 1.48 9.63 -1.90
C VAL A 24 2.62 9.08 -2.73
N ASP A 25 3.39 8.17 -2.14
CA ASP A 25 4.44 7.45 -2.83
C ASP A 25 3.83 6.34 -3.69
N ARG A 26 3.81 6.56 -5.01
CA ARG A 26 3.26 5.59 -5.98
C ARG A 26 4.02 4.27 -5.97
N ALA A 27 5.30 4.28 -5.61
CA ALA A 27 6.09 3.06 -5.49
C ALA A 27 5.82 2.32 -4.17
N HIS A 28 5.21 2.98 -3.17
CA HIS A 28 4.95 2.42 -1.84
C HIS A 28 3.53 2.73 -1.31
N LEU A 29 2.51 2.60 -2.16
CA LEU A 29 1.11 2.88 -1.82
C LEU A 29 0.63 2.09 -0.58
N GLU A 30 1.18 0.91 -0.33
CA GLU A 30 0.87 0.10 0.84
C GLU A 30 1.20 0.79 2.18
N ARG A 31 2.13 1.76 2.19
CA ARG A 31 2.48 2.56 3.39
C ARG A 31 1.41 3.60 3.75
N HIS A 32 0.59 3.96 2.77
CA HIS A 32 -0.48 4.91 2.94
C HIS A 32 -1.81 4.24 3.34
N LEU A 33 -1.87 2.91 3.37
CA LEU A 33 -3.04 2.21 3.87
C LEU A 33 -3.14 2.32 5.39
N ASN A 34 -4.37 2.37 5.88
CA ASN A 34 -4.61 2.18 7.31
C ASN A 34 -4.32 0.71 7.68
N ARG A 35 -4.01 0.46 8.96
CA ARG A 35 -3.64 -0.88 9.42
C ARG A 35 -4.71 -1.93 9.13
N ASN A 36 -5.99 -1.60 9.36
CA ASN A 36 -7.10 -2.54 9.17
C ASN A 36 -7.26 -2.92 7.69
N GLN A 37 -7.21 -1.94 6.78
CA GLN A 37 -7.28 -2.14 5.33
C GLN A 37 -6.05 -2.87 4.81
N PHE A 38 -4.87 -2.60 5.37
CA PHE A 38 -3.67 -3.37 5.04
C PHE A 38 -3.85 -4.84 5.40
N GLU A 39 -4.30 -5.10 6.63
CA GLU A 39 -4.55 -6.46 7.12
C GLU A 39 -5.67 -7.15 6.31
N GLU A 40 -6.75 -6.46 5.94
CA GLU A 40 -7.80 -7.00 5.06
C GLU A 40 -7.31 -7.27 3.63
N THR A 41 -6.49 -6.38 3.07
CA THR A 41 -6.00 -6.46 1.68
C THR A 41 -4.95 -7.55 1.52
N PHE A 42 -4.00 -7.62 2.45
CA PHE A 42 -2.87 -8.53 2.38
C PHE A 42 -3.05 -9.79 3.26
N ASN A 43 -4.10 -9.85 4.08
CA ASN A 43 -4.33 -10.90 5.07
C ASN A 43 -3.13 -11.12 6.00
N MET A 44 -2.37 -10.05 6.28
CA MET A 44 -1.19 -10.07 7.14
C MET A 44 -0.87 -8.67 7.67
N SER A 45 -0.10 -8.61 8.76
CA SER A 45 0.39 -7.34 9.29
C SER A 45 1.47 -6.72 8.40
N PRO A 46 1.68 -5.40 8.45
CA PRO A 46 2.79 -4.74 7.74
C PRO A 46 4.14 -5.35 8.08
N ILE A 47 4.34 -5.74 9.34
CA ILE A 47 5.58 -6.37 9.81
C ILE A 47 5.85 -7.67 9.06
N GLU A 48 4.83 -8.53 8.92
CA GLU A 48 4.95 -9.78 8.17
C GLU A 48 5.15 -9.51 6.68
N PHE A 49 4.46 -8.53 6.11
CA PHE A 49 4.62 -8.14 4.72
C PHE A 49 6.06 -7.71 4.39
N TYR A 50 6.68 -6.87 5.23
CA TYR A 50 8.07 -6.42 5.01
C TYR A 50 9.12 -7.51 5.22
N LYS A 51 8.79 -8.61 5.91
CA LYS A 51 9.65 -9.80 6.00
C LYS A 51 9.61 -10.65 4.71
N LEU A 52 8.60 -10.47 3.85
CA LEU A 52 8.49 -11.26 2.63
C LEU A 52 9.53 -10.84 1.59
N PRO A 53 10.00 -11.80 0.75
CA PRO A 53 10.83 -11.49 -0.40
C PRO A 53 10.19 -10.44 -1.31
N GLU A 54 11.01 -9.61 -1.95
CA GLU A 54 10.54 -8.50 -2.80
C GLU A 54 9.58 -8.94 -3.91
N TRP A 55 9.87 -10.05 -4.58
CA TRP A 55 8.99 -10.61 -5.62
C TRP A 55 7.58 -10.93 -5.08
N LYS A 56 7.47 -11.38 -3.82
CA LYS A 56 6.20 -11.73 -3.18
C LYS A 56 5.46 -10.46 -2.77
N ARG A 57 6.17 -9.44 -2.25
CA ARG A 57 5.62 -8.11 -1.97
C ARG A 57 5.05 -7.46 -3.24
N ILE A 58 5.79 -7.49 -4.35
CA ILE A 58 5.33 -6.97 -5.65
C ILE A 58 4.07 -7.70 -6.13
N ASN A 59 4.05 -9.04 -6.07
CA ASN A 59 2.89 -9.83 -6.50
C ASN A 59 1.63 -9.48 -5.67
N LEU A 60 1.78 -9.39 -4.34
CA LEU A 60 0.69 -8.97 -3.45
C LEU A 60 0.19 -7.57 -3.77
N LYS A 61 1.09 -6.60 -3.98
CA LYS A 61 0.72 -5.23 -4.37
C LYS A 61 -0.02 -5.19 -5.70
N ARG A 62 0.43 -5.96 -6.71
CA ARG A 62 -0.26 -6.09 -8.00
C ARG A 62 -1.68 -6.63 -7.83
N LYS A 63 -1.87 -7.67 -7.00
CA LYS A 63 -3.21 -8.22 -6.69
C LYS A 63 -4.12 -7.18 -6.04
N ALA A 64 -3.57 -6.32 -5.18
CA ALA A 64 -4.29 -5.23 -4.53
C ALA A 64 -4.51 -3.98 -5.41
N LYS A 65 -3.98 -3.97 -6.65
CA LYS A 65 -3.91 -2.78 -7.52
C LYS A 65 -3.16 -1.61 -6.87
N LEU A 66 -2.11 -1.92 -6.13
CA LEU A 66 -1.20 -0.99 -5.43
C LEU A 66 0.21 -1.02 -6.04
N PHE A 67 0.33 -1.52 -7.26
CA PHE A 67 1.54 -1.54 -8.07
C PHE A 67 1.25 -0.92 -9.43
#